data_AF-A0AB39HBV5-F1
#
_entry.id   AF-A0AB39HBV5-F1
#
_cell.length_a   1.000
_cell.length_b   1.000
_cell.length_c   1.000
_cell.angle_alpha   90.00
_cell.angle_beta   90.00
_cell.angle_gamma   90.00
#
_symmetry.space_group_name_H-M   'P 1'
#
loop_
_entity.id
_entity.type
_entity.pdbx_description
1 polymer ?
#
loop_
_entity_poly.entity_id
_entity_poly.type
_entity_poly.pdbx_seq_one_letter_code
_entity_poly.pdbx_strand_id
1 'polypeptide(L)'
;MIIEYYRDILNSHSIDVKVHSFFGLMSFIHGKILIAIEKNGQLFLQTKGLSQDKINEFGLKSHNEFHCYLDELFLLAEDFSQQPTRYVEVIQLIIEQANLQRSAIIEQKLHALPNLNIHLASLLRKIAITNTEAFFEIGAVDAFYFLKKKLGKDLSIRILWRLAGAELGVRWEVLTDQHKQQLRMMLAEREVSQTLEINQKPIMVEPTYTQHLRSLSEHKLITASMSVKKVNHKGNSDSKKRDLAQNDNAPTN
;
A
#
# COMPACT_ATOMS: atom_id res chain seq x y z
N MET A 1 7.81 7.53 -27.87
CA MET A 1 7.02 6.29 -27.69
C MET A 1 5.53 6.66 -27.72
N ILE A 2 4.66 5.80 -28.25
CA ILE A 2 3.22 6.08 -28.41
C ILE A 2 2.55 6.47 -27.07
N ILE A 3 3.04 5.91 -25.96
CA ILE A 3 2.58 6.18 -24.60
C ILE A 3 2.77 7.65 -24.22
N GLU A 4 4.00 8.16 -24.38
CA GLU A 4 4.35 9.53 -24.02
C GLU A 4 3.52 10.53 -24.84
N TYR A 5 3.35 10.26 -26.14
CA TYR A 5 2.55 11.09 -27.03
C TYR A 5 1.09 11.24 -26.55
N TYR A 6 0.40 10.12 -26.28
CA TYR A 6 -0.98 10.18 -25.83
C TYR A 6 -1.12 10.75 -24.41
N ARG A 7 -0.16 10.46 -23.52
CA ARG A 7 -0.14 11.04 -22.17
C ARG A 7 0.01 12.55 -22.23
N ASP A 8 0.91 13.05 -23.08
CA ASP A 8 1.17 14.48 -23.20
C ASP A 8 -0.04 15.23 -23.80
N ILE A 9 -0.78 14.61 -24.73
CA ILE A 9 -2.07 15.14 -25.20
C ILE A 9 -3.05 15.32 -24.02
N LEU A 10 -3.22 14.31 -23.17
CA LEU A 10 -4.15 14.39 -22.04
C LEU A 10 -3.72 15.44 -21.01
N ASN A 11 -2.44 15.47 -20.67
CA ASN A 11 -1.89 16.44 -19.75
C ASN A 11 -2.04 17.88 -20.27
N SER A 12 -1.86 18.12 -21.57
CA SER A 12 -2.09 19.43 -22.19
C SER A 12 -3.55 19.92 -22.09
N HIS A 13 -4.50 18.99 -21.88
CA HIS A 13 -5.92 19.27 -21.67
C HIS A 13 -6.32 19.19 -20.18
N SER A 14 -5.36 19.30 -19.27
CA SER A 14 -5.57 19.25 -17.81
C SER A 14 -6.16 17.93 -17.29
N ILE A 15 -6.02 16.83 -18.04
CA ILE A 15 -6.38 15.48 -17.59
C ILE A 15 -5.11 14.84 -17.04
N ASP A 16 -4.97 14.85 -15.70
CA ASP A 16 -3.82 14.23 -15.02
C ASP A 16 -3.82 12.71 -15.20
N VAL A 17 -2.87 12.19 -15.98
CA VAL A 17 -2.75 10.74 -16.21
C VAL A 17 -1.41 10.22 -15.75
N LYS A 18 -1.47 9.20 -14.90
CA LYS A 18 -0.32 8.40 -14.48
C LYS A 18 -0.20 7.19 -15.39
N VAL A 19 1.02 6.91 -15.83
CA VAL A 19 1.34 5.67 -16.51
C VAL A 19 1.98 4.73 -15.50
N HIS A 20 1.37 3.58 -15.28
CA HIS A 20 1.89 2.56 -14.37
C HIS A 20 1.81 1.18 -15.01
N SER A 21 2.75 0.29 -14.64
CA SER A 21 2.66 -1.11 -15.02
C SER A 21 1.51 -1.76 -14.28
N PHE A 22 0.41 -2.06 -14.98
CA PHE A 22 -0.70 -2.82 -14.44
C PHE A 22 -0.80 -4.11 -15.24
N PHE A 23 -0.71 -5.23 -14.53
CA PHE A 23 -0.68 -6.55 -15.14
C PHE A 23 0.48 -6.82 -16.13
N GLY A 24 1.60 -6.11 -15.99
CA GLY A 24 2.74 -6.22 -16.91
C GLY A 24 2.55 -5.45 -18.23
N LEU A 25 1.47 -4.66 -18.32
CA LEU A 25 1.15 -3.79 -19.43
C LEU A 25 1.18 -2.33 -18.96
N MET A 26 1.57 -1.42 -19.84
CA MET A 26 1.58 -0.01 -19.50
C MET A 26 0.15 0.53 -19.51
N SER A 27 -0.31 1.02 -18.37
CA SER A 27 -1.71 1.43 -18.18
C SER A 27 -1.82 2.90 -17.84
N PHE A 28 -2.81 3.55 -18.43
CA PHE A 28 -3.15 4.95 -18.24
C PHE A 28 -4.21 5.04 -17.15
N ILE A 29 -3.86 5.67 -16.03
CA ILE A 29 -4.71 5.80 -14.86
C ILE A 29 -4.96 7.29 -14.56
N HIS A 30 -6.24 7.68 -14.49
CA HIS A 30 -6.64 8.98 -13.97
C HIS A 30 -7.28 8.80 -12.59
N GLY A 31 -6.58 9.26 -11.55
CA GLY A 31 -6.95 8.99 -10.16
C GLY A 31 -6.95 7.49 -9.85
N LYS A 32 -8.12 6.85 -9.95
CA LYS A 32 -8.33 5.40 -9.77
C LYS A 32 -9.00 4.73 -10.97
N ILE A 33 -9.21 5.46 -12.05
CA ILE A 33 -9.92 5.01 -13.24
C ILE A 33 -8.90 4.50 -14.24
N LEU A 34 -9.03 3.22 -14.62
CA LEU A 34 -8.32 2.68 -15.78
C LEU A 34 -8.93 3.28 -17.05
N ILE A 35 -8.13 4.09 -17.75
CA ILE A 35 -8.54 4.72 -19.01
C ILE A 35 -8.15 3.84 -20.19
N ALA A 36 -6.89 3.42 -20.22
CA ALA A 36 -6.33 2.72 -21.36
C ALA A 36 -5.21 1.79 -20.95
N ILE A 37 -4.94 0.81 -21.82
CA ILE A 37 -3.78 -0.07 -21.75
C ILE A 37 -3.04 0.01 -23.09
N GLU A 38 -1.73 0.20 -23.03
CA GLU A 38 -0.85 0.02 -24.17
C GLU A 38 -0.33 -1.41 -24.21
N LYS A 39 -0.39 -2.01 -25.40
CA LYS A 39 0.15 -3.32 -25.69
C LYS A 39 0.59 -3.38 -27.15
N ASN A 40 1.80 -3.86 -27.41
CA ASN A 40 2.33 -4.07 -28.76
C ASN A 40 2.31 -2.80 -29.65
N GLY A 41 2.48 -1.61 -29.07
CA GLY A 41 2.41 -0.34 -29.79
C GLY A 41 0.98 0.11 -30.10
N GLN A 42 -0.04 -0.57 -29.57
CA GLN A 42 -1.45 -0.26 -29.75
C GLN A 42 -2.07 0.18 -28.43
N LEU A 43 -3.00 1.13 -28.51
CA LEU A 43 -3.71 1.65 -27.35
C LEU A 43 -5.13 1.09 -27.31
N PHE A 44 -5.49 0.51 -26.19
CA PHE A 44 -6.80 -0.06 -25.92
C PHE A 44 -7.51 0.78 -24.89
N LEU A 45 -8.68 1.32 -25.22
CA LEU A 45 -9.46 2.18 -24.33
C LEU A 45 -10.51 1.38 -23.58
N GLN A 46 -10.72 1.73 -22.31
CA GLN A 46 -11.83 1.25 -21.50
C GLN A 46 -13.14 1.78 -22.08
N THR A 47 -14.07 0.88 -22.38
CA THR A 47 -15.39 1.21 -22.95
C THR A 47 -16.55 0.84 -22.03
N LYS A 48 -16.25 0.39 -20.80
CA LYS A 48 -17.24 0.07 -19.79
C LYS A 48 -18.26 1.19 -19.63
N GLY A 49 -19.53 0.89 -19.92
CA GLY A 49 -20.64 1.84 -19.82
C GLY A 49 -20.83 2.76 -21.03
N LEU A 50 -19.98 2.71 -22.06
CA LEU A 50 -20.24 3.39 -23.32
C LEU A 50 -21.34 2.65 -24.11
N SER A 51 -22.19 3.42 -24.79
CA SER A 51 -23.17 2.84 -25.70
C SER A 51 -22.49 2.35 -26.99
N GLN A 52 -23.11 1.38 -27.67
CA GLN A 52 -22.61 0.89 -28.95
C GLN A 52 -22.51 2.02 -30.00
N ASP A 53 -23.44 2.98 -29.96
CA ASP A 53 -23.41 4.15 -30.85
C ASP A 53 -22.15 5.00 -30.62
N LYS A 54 -21.76 5.22 -29.36
CA LYS A 54 -20.53 5.96 -29.03
C LYS A 54 -19.28 5.17 -29.40
N ILE A 55 -19.26 3.87 -29.15
CA ILE A 55 -18.16 2.99 -29.58
C ILE A 55 -17.96 3.09 -31.10
N ASN A 56 -19.05 3.06 -31.87
CA ASN A 56 -19.01 3.18 -33.33
C ASN A 56 -18.62 4.59 -33.78
N GLU A 57 -19.14 5.63 -33.14
CA GLU A 57 -18.84 7.04 -33.43
C GLU A 57 -17.34 7.33 -33.32
N PHE A 58 -16.70 6.82 -32.26
CA PHE A 58 -15.26 6.95 -32.04
C PHE A 58 -14.43 5.90 -32.79
N GLY A 59 -15.05 5.02 -33.58
CA GLY A 59 -14.34 4.02 -34.38
C GLY A 59 -13.56 2.99 -33.54
N LEU A 60 -14.00 2.74 -32.31
CA LEU A 60 -13.36 1.79 -31.41
C LEU A 60 -13.68 0.36 -31.85
N LYS A 61 -12.65 -0.49 -31.93
CA LYS A 61 -12.81 -1.87 -32.44
C LYS A 61 -12.68 -2.89 -31.32
N SER A 62 -13.68 -3.76 -31.20
CA SER A 62 -13.62 -4.90 -30.28
C SER A 62 -12.40 -5.75 -30.60
N HIS A 63 -11.65 -6.14 -29.58
CA HIS A 63 -10.51 -7.03 -29.75
C HIS A 63 -10.51 -8.11 -28.67
N ASN A 64 -10.44 -9.38 -29.08
CA ASN A 64 -10.36 -10.53 -28.18
C ASN A 64 -8.97 -10.70 -27.52
N GLU A 65 -8.17 -9.64 -27.45
CA GLU A 65 -6.77 -9.75 -27.01
C GLU A 65 -6.64 -9.88 -25.49
N PHE A 66 -7.66 -9.42 -24.77
CA PHE A 66 -7.74 -9.59 -23.34
C PHE A 66 -8.82 -10.63 -23.03
N HIS A 67 -8.47 -11.65 -22.24
CA HIS A 67 -9.44 -12.63 -21.78
C HIS A 67 -10.05 -12.15 -20.45
N CYS A 68 -11.40 -12.15 -20.39
CA CYS A 68 -12.29 -12.28 -19.23
C CYS A 68 -12.33 -11.20 -18.13
N TYR A 69 -11.58 -10.10 -18.24
CA TYR A 69 -11.62 -8.97 -17.27
C TYR A 69 -11.37 -7.60 -17.87
N LEU A 70 -10.98 -7.56 -19.13
CA LEU A 70 -10.83 -6.36 -19.95
C LEU A 70 -11.67 -6.52 -21.22
N ASP A 71 -12.77 -7.27 -21.15
CA ASP A 71 -13.68 -7.52 -22.28
C ASP A 71 -14.34 -6.22 -22.80
N GLU A 72 -14.16 -5.13 -22.06
CA GLU A 72 -14.57 -3.77 -22.42
C GLU A 72 -13.37 -2.91 -22.88
N LEU A 73 -12.20 -3.49 -23.16
CA LEU A 73 -11.11 -2.79 -23.82
C LEU A 73 -11.25 -2.89 -25.34
N PHE A 74 -11.41 -1.73 -25.99
CA PHE A 74 -11.51 -1.65 -27.44
C PHE A 74 -10.28 -0.95 -28.00
N LEU A 75 -9.80 -1.45 -29.13
CA LEU A 75 -8.68 -0.87 -29.85
C LEU A 75 -9.03 0.53 -30.35
N LEU A 76 -8.17 1.50 -30.03
CA LEU A 76 -8.20 2.83 -30.64
C LEU A 76 -7.73 2.72 -32.10
N ALA A 77 -8.60 3.04 -33.05
CA ALA A 77 -8.24 3.03 -34.46
C ALA A 77 -7.09 4.02 -34.77
N GLU A 78 -6.32 3.75 -35.82
CA GLU A 78 -5.03 4.42 -36.11
C GLU A 78 -5.14 5.93 -36.45
N ASP A 79 -6.33 6.52 -36.48
CA ASP A 79 -6.55 7.91 -36.93
C ASP A 79 -6.51 8.98 -35.83
N PHE A 80 -6.43 8.58 -34.56
CA PHE A 80 -6.50 9.54 -33.44
C PHE A 80 -5.23 10.39 -33.26
N SER A 81 -4.09 9.95 -33.81
CA SER A 81 -2.88 10.78 -33.88
C SER A 81 -3.09 12.06 -34.70
N GLN A 82 -4.06 12.06 -35.62
CA GLN A 82 -4.41 13.21 -36.44
C GLN A 82 -5.61 13.99 -35.88
N GLN A 83 -6.25 13.48 -34.82
CA GLN A 83 -7.44 14.08 -34.20
C GLN A 83 -7.32 14.13 -32.67
N PRO A 84 -6.37 14.88 -32.09
CA PRO A 84 -6.16 14.94 -30.64
C PRO A 84 -7.41 15.36 -29.85
N THR A 85 -8.24 16.25 -30.41
CA THR A 85 -9.49 16.69 -29.76
C THR A 85 -10.46 15.53 -29.59
N ARG A 86 -10.66 14.68 -30.61
CA ARG A 86 -11.51 13.49 -30.49
C ARG A 86 -10.96 12.48 -29.49
N TYR A 87 -9.64 12.36 -29.40
CA TYR A 87 -9.01 11.52 -28.38
C TYR A 87 -9.35 12.02 -26.96
N VAL A 88 -9.23 13.33 -26.73
CA VAL A 88 -9.59 13.94 -25.45
C VAL A 88 -11.07 13.74 -25.13
N GLU A 89 -11.96 13.95 -26.12
CA GLU A 89 -13.41 13.76 -25.96
C GLU A 89 -13.78 12.34 -25.52
N VAL A 90 -13.24 11.30 -26.18
CA VAL A 90 -13.56 9.91 -25.80
C VAL A 90 -13.03 9.60 -24.40
N ILE A 91 -11.86 10.12 -24.03
CA ILE A 91 -11.26 9.90 -22.70
C ILE A 91 -12.08 10.59 -21.61
N GLN A 92 -12.58 11.80 -21.85
CA GLN A 92 -13.48 12.50 -20.93
C GLN A 92 -14.77 11.71 -20.72
N LEU A 93 -15.37 11.18 -21.78
CA LEU A 93 -16.56 10.33 -21.68
C LEU A 93 -16.29 9.07 -20.86
N ILE A 94 -15.15 8.42 -21.04
CA ILE A 94 -14.75 7.24 -20.25
C ILE A 94 -14.64 7.59 -18.75
N ILE A 95 -13.99 8.71 -18.43
CA ILE A 95 -13.84 9.18 -17.05
C ILE A 95 -15.21 9.50 -16.44
N GLU A 96 -16.07 10.21 -17.18
CA GLU A 96 -17.43 10.54 -16.76
C GLU A 96 -18.25 9.28 -16.45
N GLN A 97 -18.27 8.31 -17.35
CA GLN A 97 -19.00 7.06 -17.15
C GLN A 97 -18.45 6.23 -15.98
N ALA A 98 -17.13 6.14 -15.85
CA ALA A 98 -16.51 5.47 -14.71
C ALA A 98 -16.89 6.12 -13.37
N ASN A 99 -16.96 7.46 -13.33
CA ASN A 99 -17.41 8.18 -12.14
C ASN A 99 -18.90 7.95 -11.84
N LEU A 100 -19.77 7.99 -12.85
CA LEU A 100 -21.21 7.70 -12.68
C LEU A 100 -21.44 6.31 -12.11
N GLN A 101 -20.76 5.29 -12.66
CA GLN A 101 -20.82 3.93 -12.16
C GLN A 101 -20.31 3.82 -10.74
N ARG A 102 -19.19 4.48 -10.43
CA ARG A 102 -18.62 4.49 -9.09
C ARG A 102 -19.58 5.12 -8.07
N SER A 103 -20.22 6.23 -8.39
CA SER A 103 -21.22 6.87 -7.52
C SER A 103 -22.40 5.95 -7.26
N ALA A 104 -22.94 5.29 -8.29
CA ALA A 104 -24.04 4.32 -8.13
C ALA A 104 -23.65 3.12 -7.25
N ILE A 105 -22.38 2.71 -7.27
CA ILE A 105 -21.86 1.63 -6.42
C ILE A 105 -21.62 2.11 -4.99
N ILE A 106 -21.12 3.34 -4.78
CA ILE A 106 -20.88 3.94 -3.46
C ILE A 106 -22.18 3.97 -2.62
N GLU A 107 -23.32 4.23 -3.25
CA GLU A 107 -24.63 4.21 -2.61
C GLU A 107 -25.10 2.81 -2.16
N GLN A 108 -24.47 1.75 -2.66
CA GLN A 108 -24.81 0.37 -2.28
C GLN A 108 -24.21 0.00 -0.92
N LYS A 109 -24.88 -0.93 -0.23
CA LYS A 109 -24.31 -1.57 0.97
C LYS A 109 -23.19 -2.52 0.57
N LEU A 110 -22.14 -2.65 1.39
CA LEU A 110 -21.01 -3.56 1.14
C LEU A 110 -21.43 -4.98 0.74
N HIS A 111 -22.48 -5.53 1.34
CA HIS A 111 -22.92 -6.90 1.06
C HIS A 111 -23.70 -7.06 -0.27
N ALA A 112 -23.97 -5.95 -0.95
CA ALA A 112 -24.57 -5.94 -2.29
C ALA A 112 -23.50 -6.03 -3.39
N LEU A 113 -22.23 -5.78 -3.07
CA LEU A 113 -21.13 -5.96 -4.02
C LEU A 113 -20.95 -7.44 -4.39
N PRO A 114 -20.54 -7.75 -5.63
CA PRO A 114 -20.27 -9.12 -6.03
C PRO A 114 -19.20 -9.72 -5.12
N ASN A 115 -19.37 -10.99 -4.76
CA ASN A 115 -18.48 -11.75 -3.88
C ASN A 115 -18.40 -11.27 -2.41
N LEU A 116 -19.00 -10.14 -2.02
CA LEU A 116 -19.07 -9.68 -0.64
C LEU A 116 -20.38 -10.12 0.01
N ASN A 117 -20.37 -11.27 0.67
CA ASN A 117 -21.52 -11.67 1.48
C ASN A 117 -21.52 -10.96 2.85
N ILE A 118 -22.60 -11.13 3.62
CA ILE A 118 -22.76 -10.52 4.96
C ILE A 118 -21.56 -10.81 5.87
N HIS A 119 -21.03 -12.04 5.81
CA HIS A 119 -19.86 -12.44 6.59
C HIS A 119 -18.62 -11.62 6.22
N LEU A 120 -18.28 -11.53 4.93
CA LEU A 120 -17.12 -10.78 4.47
C LEU A 120 -17.28 -9.27 4.72
N ALA A 121 -18.48 -8.72 4.55
CA ALA A 121 -18.78 -7.34 4.94
C ALA A 121 -18.58 -7.12 6.46
N SER A 122 -18.89 -8.11 7.29
CA SER A 122 -18.61 -8.05 8.73
C SER A 122 -17.13 -8.12 9.06
N LEU A 123 -16.33 -8.84 8.26
CA LEU A 123 -14.87 -8.84 8.41
C LEU A 123 -14.29 -7.47 8.06
N LEU A 124 -14.73 -6.88 6.94
CA LEU A 124 -14.33 -5.53 6.52
C LEU A 124 -14.65 -4.48 7.59
N ARG A 125 -15.82 -4.55 8.24
CA ARG A 125 -16.13 -3.68 9.38
C ARG A 125 -15.14 -3.79 10.54
N LYS A 126 -14.54 -4.97 10.76
CA LYS A 126 -13.51 -5.12 11.81
C LYS A 126 -12.27 -4.30 11.49
N ILE A 127 -11.97 -4.00 10.24
CA ILE A 127 -10.84 -3.14 9.84
C ILE A 127 -11.28 -1.72 9.45
N ALA A 128 -12.40 -1.25 10.02
CA ALA A 128 -12.98 0.07 9.80
C ALA A 128 -13.47 0.36 8.36
N ILE A 129 -13.63 -0.67 7.53
CA ILE A 129 -14.27 -0.56 6.21
C ILE A 129 -15.77 -0.82 6.39
N THR A 130 -16.56 0.25 6.52
CA THR A 130 -17.98 0.17 6.91
C THR A 130 -18.95 0.37 5.75
N ASN A 131 -18.51 1.02 4.68
CA ASN A 131 -19.29 1.31 3.49
C ASN A 131 -18.49 1.02 2.22
N THR A 132 -19.18 1.10 1.09
CA THR A 132 -18.61 0.78 -0.21
C THR A 132 -17.54 1.77 -0.64
N GLU A 133 -17.75 3.06 -0.36
CA GLU A 133 -16.74 4.11 -0.61
C GLU A 133 -15.39 3.79 0.04
N ALA A 134 -15.37 3.52 1.35
CA ALA A 134 -14.16 3.16 2.09
C ALA A 134 -13.49 1.90 1.51
N PHE A 135 -14.27 0.95 1.00
CA PHE A 135 -13.73 -0.25 0.36
C PHE A 135 -13.02 0.08 -0.96
N PHE A 136 -13.62 0.88 -1.84
CA PHE A 136 -12.96 1.35 -3.08
C PHE A 136 -11.83 2.36 -2.80
N GLU A 137 -11.87 3.03 -1.66
CA GLU A 137 -10.79 3.91 -1.25
C GLU A 137 -9.53 3.14 -0.87
N ILE A 138 -9.70 2.05 -0.13
CA ILE A 138 -8.59 1.21 0.33
C ILE A 138 -8.16 0.21 -0.77
N GLY A 139 -9.11 -0.35 -1.53
CA GLY A 139 -8.85 -1.36 -2.55
C GLY A 139 -8.68 -2.77 -1.99
N ALA A 140 -8.77 -3.78 -2.84
CA ALA A 140 -8.82 -5.19 -2.42
C ALA A 140 -7.55 -5.68 -1.73
N VAL A 141 -6.37 -5.29 -2.24
CA VAL A 141 -5.07 -5.74 -1.72
C VAL A 141 -4.85 -5.24 -0.30
N ASP A 142 -5.04 -3.93 -0.06
CA ASP A 142 -4.89 -3.35 1.26
C ASP A 142 -5.97 -3.82 2.23
N ALA A 143 -7.22 -3.96 1.78
CA ALA A 143 -8.29 -4.51 2.61
C ALA A 143 -7.94 -5.94 3.08
N PHE A 144 -7.48 -6.80 2.17
CA PHE A 144 -7.03 -8.15 2.52
C PHE A 144 -5.84 -8.12 3.48
N TYR A 145 -4.86 -7.25 3.20
CA TYR A 145 -3.68 -7.08 4.03
C TYR A 145 -4.03 -6.71 5.49
N PHE A 146 -4.91 -5.72 5.68
CA PHE A 146 -5.38 -5.34 7.02
C PHE A 146 -6.19 -6.43 7.70
N LEU A 147 -7.02 -7.17 6.95
CA LEU A 147 -7.74 -8.34 7.48
C LEU A 147 -6.75 -9.41 7.97
N LYS A 148 -5.71 -9.71 7.19
CA LYS A 148 -4.67 -10.69 7.53
C LYS A 148 -3.93 -10.27 8.79
N LYS A 149 -3.59 -8.98 8.94
CA LYS A 149 -2.99 -8.46 10.18
C LYS A 149 -3.91 -8.60 11.40
N LYS A 150 -5.21 -8.35 11.24
CA LYS A 150 -6.16 -8.33 12.35
C LYS A 150 -6.63 -9.73 12.78
N LEU A 151 -6.77 -10.65 11.83
CA LEU A 151 -7.37 -11.98 12.06
C LEU A 151 -6.34 -13.11 12.11
N GLY A 152 -5.11 -12.87 11.65
CA GLY A 152 -4.03 -13.84 11.69
C GLY A 152 -3.76 -14.52 10.34
N LYS A 153 -2.79 -15.46 10.36
CA LYS A 153 -2.19 -16.08 9.16
C LYS A 153 -3.10 -17.05 8.40
N ASP A 154 -4.19 -17.51 8.99
CA ASP A 154 -5.07 -18.53 8.39
C ASP A 154 -6.14 -17.95 7.46
N LEU A 155 -6.08 -16.65 7.17
CA LEU A 155 -7.01 -16.02 6.25
C LEU A 155 -6.79 -16.55 4.82
N SER A 156 -7.81 -17.25 4.28
CA SER A 156 -7.72 -17.83 2.94
C SER A 156 -7.42 -16.77 1.88
N ILE A 157 -6.43 -17.04 1.02
CA ILE A 157 -6.11 -16.21 -0.15
C ILE A 157 -7.30 -16.02 -1.09
N ARG A 158 -8.30 -16.91 -1.05
CA ARG A 158 -9.54 -16.73 -1.82
C ARG A 158 -10.29 -15.46 -1.44
N ILE A 159 -10.14 -14.97 -0.21
CA ILE A 159 -10.74 -13.70 0.20
C ILE A 159 -10.12 -12.54 -0.58
N LEU A 160 -8.81 -12.54 -0.85
CA LEU A 160 -8.18 -11.54 -1.71
C LEU A 160 -8.83 -11.51 -3.09
N TRP A 161 -9.05 -12.68 -3.69
CA TRP A 161 -9.70 -12.77 -5.01
C TRP A 161 -11.15 -12.32 -4.98
N ARG A 162 -11.89 -12.65 -3.91
CA ARG A 162 -13.26 -12.17 -3.72
C ARG A 162 -13.33 -10.66 -3.59
N LEU A 163 -12.42 -10.06 -2.83
CA LEU A 163 -12.30 -8.61 -2.71
C LEU A 163 -11.94 -7.99 -4.06
N ALA A 164 -10.97 -8.55 -4.79
CA ALA A 164 -10.61 -8.05 -6.12
C ALA A 164 -11.76 -8.17 -7.13
N GLY A 165 -12.50 -9.27 -7.11
CA GLY A 165 -13.71 -9.42 -7.92
C GLY A 165 -14.80 -8.41 -7.52
N ALA A 166 -14.94 -8.09 -6.23
CA ALA A 166 -15.86 -7.06 -5.75
C ALA A 166 -15.48 -5.67 -6.28
N GLU A 167 -14.19 -5.34 -6.23
CA GLU A 167 -13.62 -4.09 -6.74
C GLU A 167 -13.79 -3.97 -8.26
N LEU A 168 -13.64 -5.07 -9.00
CA LEU A 168 -13.80 -5.11 -10.46
C LEU A 168 -15.27 -5.23 -10.91
N GLY A 169 -16.18 -5.57 -9.99
CA GLY A 169 -17.59 -5.81 -10.32
C GLY A 169 -17.86 -7.16 -11.01
N VAL A 170 -16.98 -8.15 -10.86
CA VAL A 170 -17.08 -9.47 -11.53
C VAL A 170 -17.06 -10.63 -10.53
N ARG A 171 -17.54 -11.82 -10.93
CA ARG A 171 -17.38 -13.04 -10.10
C ARG A 171 -15.89 -13.41 -10.00
N TRP A 172 -15.37 -13.64 -8.80
CA TRP A 172 -13.93 -13.85 -8.60
C TRP A 172 -13.38 -15.08 -9.33
N GLU A 173 -14.23 -16.07 -9.64
CA GLU A 173 -13.85 -17.27 -10.38
C GLU A 173 -13.39 -16.96 -11.82
N VAL A 174 -13.85 -15.84 -12.41
CA VAL A 174 -13.45 -15.43 -13.77
C VAL A 174 -12.05 -14.80 -13.82
N LEU A 175 -11.44 -14.51 -12.68
CA LEU A 175 -10.06 -14.01 -12.64
C LEU A 175 -9.10 -15.11 -13.13
N THR A 176 -8.27 -14.80 -14.12
CA THR A 176 -7.24 -15.73 -14.63
C THR A 176 -6.21 -16.07 -13.56
N ASP A 177 -5.47 -17.14 -13.78
CA ASP A 177 -4.36 -17.52 -12.90
C ASP A 177 -3.25 -16.46 -12.91
N GLN A 178 -3.01 -15.80 -14.04
CA GLN A 178 -2.09 -14.66 -14.13
C GLN A 178 -2.53 -13.52 -13.20
N HIS A 179 -3.82 -13.18 -13.19
CA HIS A 179 -4.37 -12.15 -12.31
C HIS A 179 -4.26 -12.52 -10.84
N LYS A 180 -4.63 -13.75 -10.50
CA LYS A 180 -4.49 -14.27 -9.14
C LYS A 180 -3.03 -14.24 -8.69
N GLN A 181 -2.09 -14.48 -9.60
CA GLN A 181 -0.65 -14.39 -9.32
C GLN A 181 -0.20 -12.95 -9.11
N GLN A 182 -0.65 -12.00 -9.92
CA GLN A 182 -0.33 -10.58 -9.78
C GLN A 182 -0.86 -10.01 -8.46
N LEU A 183 -2.09 -10.37 -8.06
CA LEU A 183 -2.64 -9.99 -6.76
C LEU A 183 -1.77 -10.50 -5.60
N ARG A 184 -1.18 -11.71 -5.73
CA ARG A 184 -0.22 -12.23 -4.73
C ARG A 184 1.07 -11.44 -4.72
N MET A 185 1.60 -11.05 -5.88
CA MET A 185 2.80 -10.23 -5.98
C MET A 185 2.58 -8.84 -5.35
N MET A 186 1.47 -8.17 -5.68
CA MET A 186 1.09 -6.89 -5.07
C MET A 186 0.93 -7.00 -3.55
N LEU A 187 0.33 -8.09 -3.06
CA LEU A 187 0.25 -8.34 -1.62
C LEU A 187 1.64 -8.52 -0.99
N ALA A 188 2.54 -9.27 -1.63
CA ALA A 188 3.89 -9.48 -1.15
C ALA A 188 4.69 -8.16 -1.13
N GLU A 189 4.58 -7.35 -2.19
CA GLU A 189 5.17 -6.01 -2.25
C GLU A 189 4.65 -5.14 -1.12
N ARG A 190 3.33 -5.13 -0.89
CA ARG A 190 2.73 -4.36 0.20
C ARG A 190 3.22 -4.78 1.58
N GLU A 191 3.38 -6.09 1.81
CA GLU A 191 3.95 -6.65 3.04
C GLU A 191 5.41 -6.19 3.25
N VAL A 192 6.19 -6.10 2.17
CA VAL A 192 7.58 -5.61 2.21
C VAL A 192 7.63 -4.10 2.46
N SER A 193 6.85 -3.29 1.72
CA SER A 193 6.84 -1.82 1.85
C SER A 193 6.52 -1.37 3.28
N GLN A 194 5.60 -2.05 3.97
CA GLN A 194 5.30 -1.69 5.35
C GLN A 194 6.42 -2.07 6.33
N THR A 195 7.16 -3.15 6.07
CA THR A 195 8.33 -3.51 6.88
C THR A 195 9.39 -2.42 6.80
N LEU A 196 9.56 -1.78 5.63
CA LEU A 196 10.45 -0.65 5.43
C LEU A 196 9.93 0.63 6.12
N GLU A 197 8.63 0.92 6.05
CA GLU A 197 8.00 2.06 6.76
C GLU A 197 8.10 1.93 8.29
N ILE A 198 7.96 0.73 8.84
CA ILE A 198 8.13 0.46 10.29
C ILE A 198 9.57 0.71 10.72
N ASN A 199 10.55 0.35 9.90
CA ASN A 199 11.98 0.53 10.20
C ASN A 199 12.48 1.97 9.97
N GLN A 200 11.69 2.82 9.32
CA GLN A 200 11.98 4.25 9.14
C GLN A 200 11.22 5.16 10.11
N LYS A 201 10.27 4.64 10.89
CA LYS A 201 9.64 5.40 11.96
C LYS A 201 10.69 5.63 13.06
N PRO A 202 11.02 6.88 13.43
CA PRO A 202 11.93 7.12 14.55
C PRO A 202 11.38 6.37 15.76
N ILE A 203 12.22 5.60 16.43
CA ILE A 203 11.93 5.18 17.80
C ILE A 203 11.76 6.49 18.57
N MET A 204 10.52 6.89 18.81
CA MET A 204 10.19 7.93 19.77
C MET A 204 10.59 7.35 21.11
N VAL A 205 11.83 7.59 21.50
CA VAL A 205 12.30 7.35 22.86
C VAL A 205 11.45 8.32 23.69
N GLU A 206 10.51 7.77 24.47
CA GLU A 206 9.77 8.49 25.50
C GLU A 206 10.73 9.44 26.24
N PRO A 207 10.43 10.75 26.35
CA PRO A 207 11.37 11.77 26.88
C PRO A 207 11.84 11.50 28.31
N THR A 208 11.24 10.54 28.99
CA THR A 208 11.46 10.19 30.40
C THR A 208 12.75 9.39 30.63
N TYR A 209 13.29 8.65 29.64
CA TYR A 209 14.53 7.88 29.84
C TYR A 209 15.79 8.75 29.77
N THR A 210 15.83 9.72 28.85
CA THR A 210 16.99 10.60 28.65
C THR A 210 17.17 11.63 29.76
N GLN A 211 16.08 12.06 30.40
CA GLN A 211 16.13 12.95 31.57
C GLN A 211 16.67 12.24 32.82
N HIS A 212 16.36 10.96 33.01
CA HIS A 212 16.86 10.20 34.15
C HIS A 212 18.38 9.96 34.04
N LEU A 213 18.90 9.66 32.85
CA LEU A 213 20.34 9.50 32.63
C LEU A 213 21.14 10.82 32.73
N ARG A 214 20.57 11.96 32.33
CA ARG A 214 21.20 13.28 32.58
C ARG A 214 21.30 13.59 34.06
N SER A 215 20.23 13.37 34.82
CA SER A 215 20.23 13.59 36.28
C SER A 215 21.24 12.71 37.02
N LEU A 216 21.46 11.48 36.56
CA LEU A 216 22.47 10.57 37.12
C LEU A 216 23.91 10.93 36.73
N SER A 217 24.14 11.50 35.54
CA SER A 217 25.46 12.01 35.14
C SER A 217 25.83 13.32 35.85
N GLU A 218 24.85 14.20 36.08
CA GLU A 218 25.07 15.48 36.77
C GLU A 218 25.31 15.26 38.27
N HIS A 219 24.61 14.32 38.91
CA HIS A 219 24.88 13.95 40.31
C HIS A 219 26.27 13.35 40.52
N LYS A 220 26.81 12.59 39.56
CA LYS A 220 28.19 12.05 39.61
C LYS A 220 29.26 13.11 39.43
N LEU A 221 29.01 14.14 38.60
CA LEU A 221 29.95 15.26 38.41
C LEU A 221 29.98 16.22 39.61
N ILE A 222 28.84 16.42 40.28
CA ILE A 222 28.74 17.27 41.48
C ILE A 222 29.40 16.57 42.69
N THR A 223 29.24 15.25 42.84
CA THR A 223 29.92 14.51 43.94
C THR A 223 31.44 14.38 43.71
N ALA A 224 31.90 14.21 42.47
CA ALA A 224 33.34 14.18 42.16
C ALA A 224 34.03 15.55 42.36
N SER A 225 33.33 16.65 42.12
CA SER A 225 33.86 18.01 42.32
C SER A 225 33.82 18.49 43.78
N MET A 226 32.97 17.91 44.63
CA MET A 226 32.94 18.17 46.07
C MET A 226 33.96 17.35 46.88
N SER A 227 34.54 16.27 46.34
CA SER A 227 35.59 15.47 47.00
C SER A 227 37.03 15.97 46.77
N VAL A 228 37.27 16.94 45.87
CA VAL A 228 38.65 17.45 45.58
C VAL A 228 39.01 18.69 46.41
N LYS A 229 38.07 19.28 47.14
CA LYS A 229 38.32 20.43 48.03
C LYS A 229 38.00 20.11 49.48
N LYS A 230 38.73 19.18 50.09
CA LYS A 230 38.88 19.16 51.56
C LYS A 230 40.10 18.35 51.99
N VAL A 231 40.94 19.04 52.79
CA VAL A 231 41.99 18.52 53.67
C VAL A 231 43.36 18.27 53.02
N ASN A 232 44.11 19.35 52.94
CA ASN A 232 45.57 19.34 52.99
C ASN A 232 45.95 19.88 54.39
N HIS A 233 46.15 19.01 55.40
CA HIS A 233 46.80 19.39 56.66
C HIS A 233 47.18 18.18 57.53
N LYS A 234 48.49 18.10 57.87
CA LYS A 234 49.13 17.41 59.02
C LYS A 234 48.90 15.90 59.14
N GLY A 235 49.89 15.03 59.29
CA GLY A 235 51.17 15.16 59.97
C GLY A 235 51.31 13.97 60.94
N ASN A 236 52.24 13.07 60.64
CA ASN A 236 53.07 12.23 61.53
C ASN A 236 52.45 11.57 62.80
N SER A 237 52.48 10.22 62.89
CA SER A 237 53.23 9.46 63.91
C SER A 237 52.68 8.03 64.16
N ASP A 238 53.61 7.06 64.09
CA ASP A 238 53.83 5.96 65.03
C ASP A 238 52.83 4.80 65.29
N SER A 239 53.31 3.61 64.87
CA SER A 239 53.71 2.48 65.75
C SER A 239 52.82 1.22 65.87
N LYS A 240 53.52 0.07 65.68
CA LYS A 240 53.41 -1.24 66.37
C LYS A 240 52.08 -2.03 66.21
N LYS A 241 52.04 -3.37 66.13
CA LYS A 241 52.96 -4.52 66.14
C LYS A 241 52.06 -5.77 66.00
N ARG A 242 52.55 -6.83 65.32
CA ARG A 242 52.49 -8.27 65.72
C ARG A 242 51.11 -8.96 65.85
N ASP A 243 50.89 -10.24 65.58
CA ASP A 243 51.73 -11.42 65.32
C ASP A 243 50.83 -12.59 64.88
N LEU A 244 51.40 -13.55 64.11
CA LEU A 244 51.24 -15.04 64.14
C LEU A 244 49.82 -15.68 64.07
N ALA A 245 49.55 -16.82 63.42
CA ALA A 245 50.27 -17.85 62.67
C ALA A 245 49.21 -18.65 61.83
N GLN A 246 49.55 -19.25 60.68
CA GLN A 246 49.65 -20.71 60.43
C GLN A 246 48.46 -21.57 60.96
N ASN A 247 47.92 -22.59 60.30
CA ASN A 247 48.33 -23.35 59.13
C ASN A 247 47.16 -24.25 58.69
N ASP A 248 47.16 -24.66 57.42
CA ASP A 248 46.91 -26.02 56.90
C ASP A 248 45.79 -26.90 57.50
N ASN A 249 44.79 -27.28 56.70
CA ASN A 249 44.88 -28.45 55.80
C ASN A 249 43.52 -28.78 55.16
N ALA A 250 43.61 -29.31 53.95
CA ALA A 250 42.53 -29.72 53.07
C ALA A 250 42.07 -31.19 53.36
N PRO A 251 41.49 -31.93 52.40
CA PRO A 251 40.06 -32.29 52.41
C PRO A 251 39.82 -33.81 52.48
N THR A 252 38.57 -34.25 52.71
CA THR A 252 37.85 -35.32 51.97
C THR A 252 36.62 -35.76 52.76
N ASN A 253 35.44 -35.73 52.12
CA ASN A 253 34.76 -36.93 51.64
C ASN A 253 33.66 -36.55 50.65
#